data_AF-A0A7K3MK75-F1
#
_entry.id   AF-A0A7K3MK75-F1
#
_cell.length_a   1.000
_cell.length_b   1.000
_cell.length_c   1.000
_cell.angle_alpha   90.00
_cell.angle_beta   90.00
_cell.angle_gamma   90.00
#
_symmetry.space_group_name_H-M   'P 1'
#
loop_
_entity.id
_entity.type
_entity.pdbx_description
1 polymer ?
#
loop_
_entity_poly.entity_id
_entity_poly.type
_entity_poly.pdbx_seq_one_letter_code
_entity_poly.pdbx_strand_id
1 'polypeptide(L)'
;MSGGYFDRSTYAMREIADTMERDIARALQPKPEKEHMDYWVIYEKDSFSSFHNYNSYMKFASYEDAESFLLRDKTIIKAEQKYADLFIADDIIFQSTTHNMSDTPDGEQIPVLYSIYHCCYDRYPDDADVLELSDETINAMKEAYRQMRIAEIYAIRVDWMMSGDDSEESFRERIKEDLAEFEKEYAVKDWTFLYDE
;
A
#
# COMPACT_ATOMS: atom_id res chain seq x y z
N MET A 1 -9.85 -31.02 32.08
CA MET A 1 -9.62 -30.20 30.87
C MET A 1 -8.96 -31.13 29.87
N SER A 2 -9.71 -31.69 28.91
CA SER A 2 -9.08 -32.41 27.80
C SER A 2 -8.33 -31.37 26.97
N GLY A 3 -7.02 -31.53 26.85
CA GLY A 3 -6.27 -30.85 25.79
C GLY A 3 -6.73 -31.48 24.49
N GLY A 4 -7.37 -30.69 23.63
CA GLY A 4 -7.80 -31.17 22.31
C GLY A 4 -6.62 -31.77 21.54
N TYR A 5 -6.90 -32.75 20.70
CA TYR A 5 -5.92 -33.48 19.88
C TYR A 5 -4.94 -32.59 19.11
N PHE A 6 -5.37 -31.40 18.69
CA PHE A 6 -4.56 -30.40 17.97
C PHE A 6 -4.06 -29.24 18.85
N ASP A 7 -4.03 -29.38 20.18
CA ASP A 7 -3.45 -28.39 21.11
C ASP A 7 -3.96 -26.95 20.89
N ARG A 8 -5.24 -26.79 20.53
CA ARG A 8 -5.89 -25.49 20.26
C ARG A 8 -5.34 -24.74 19.02
N SER A 9 -4.58 -25.38 18.14
CA SER A 9 -4.20 -24.77 16.86
C SER A 9 -5.40 -24.44 15.95
N THR A 10 -6.57 -25.03 16.21
CA THR A 10 -7.85 -24.70 15.57
C THR A 10 -8.26 -23.23 15.74
N TYR A 11 -7.86 -22.57 16.84
CA TYR A 11 -8.16 -21.15 17.06
C TYR A 11 -7.42 -20.22 16.07
N ALA A 12 -6.26 -20.63 15.56
CA ALA A 12 -5.50 -19.82 14.61
C ALA A 12 -6.25 -19.61 13.29
N MET A 13 -7.01 -20.62 12.83
CA MET A 13 -7.83 -20.50 11.62
C MET A 13 -8.94 -19.47 11.80
N ARG A 14 -9.56 -19.45 12.99
CA ARG A 14 -10.56 -18.46 13.35
C ARG A 14 -9.99 -17.05 13.39
N GLU A 15 -8.85 -16.86 14.05
CA GLU A 15 -8.17 -15.54 14.12
C GLU A 15 -7.81 -15.00 12.73
N ILE A 16 -7.37 -15.88 11.82
CA ILE A 16 -7.09 -15.51 10.42
C ILE A 16 -8.39 -15.10 9.72
N ALA A 17 -9.46 -15.87 9.85
CA ALA A 17 -10.76 -15.55 9.25
C ALA A 17 -11.32 -14.22 9.79
N ASP A 18 -11.24 -13.99 11.11
CA ASP A 18 -11.69 -12.75 11.75
C ASP A 18 -10.88 -11.54 11.27
N THR A 19 -9.59 -11.72 10.98
CA THR A 19 -8.75 -10.67 10.38
C THR A 19 -9.13 -10.38 8.93
N MET A 20 -9.38 -11.43 8.13
CA MET A 20 -9.89 -11.26 6.76
C MET A 20 -11.23 -10.51 6.73
N GLU A 21 -12.15 -10.84 7.65
CA GLU A 21 -13.44 -10.17 7.78
C GLU A 21 -13.26 -8.67 8.07
N ARG A 22 -12.38 -8.32 9.02
CA ARG A 22 -12.06 -6.92 9.34
C ARG A 22 -11.46 -6.16 8.16
N ASP A 23 -10.53 -6.75 7.43
CA ASP A 23 -9.91 -6.10 6.27
C ASP A 23 -10.90 -5.93 5.11
N ILE A 24 -11.80 -6.90 4.90
CA ILE A 24 -12.91 -6.75 3.94
C ILE A 24 -13.81 -5.58 4.36
N ALA A 25 -14.18 -5.50 5.63
CA ALA A 25 -15.02 -4.41 6.14
C ALA A 25 -14.33 -3.03 6.01
N ARG A 26 -13.02 -2.95 6.27
CA ARG A 26 -12.21 -1.75 6.05
C ARG A 26 -12.18 -1.34 4.58
N ALA A 27 -11.96 -2.28 3.67
CA ALA A 27 -11.93 -2.01 2.23
C ALA A 27 -13.29 -1.57 1.67
N LEU A 28 -14.38 -1.99 2.30
CA LEU A 28 -15.75 -1.61 1.95
C LEU A 28 -16.21 -0.28 2.59
N GLN A 29 -15.42 0.31 3.49
CA GLN A 29 -15.77 1.61 4.04
C GLN A 29 -15.83 2.68 2.94
N PRO A 30 -16.73 3.68 3.08
CA PRO A 30 -16.74 4.83 2.21
C PRO A 30 -15.37 5.48 2.16
N LYS A 31 -14.81 5.62 0.95
CA LYS A 31 -13.52 6.25 0.75
C LYS A 31 -13.67 7.77 0.86
N PRO A 32 -12.79 8.47 1.59
CA PRO A 32 -12.81 9.92 1.62
C PRO A 32 -12.54 10.49 0.23
N GLU A 33 -12.96 11.74 0.02
CA GLU A 33 -12.64 12.46 -1.20
C GLU A 33 -11.13 12.63 -1.33
N LYS A 34 -10.59 12.40 -2.53
CA LYS A 34 -9.17 12.63 -2.79
C LYS A 34 -8.91 14.12 -2.90
N GLU A 35 -7.80 14.56 -2.32
CA GLU A 35 -7.26 15.89 -2.50
C GLU A 35 -6.55 15.96 -3.85
N HIS A 36 -6.91 16.94 -4.66
CA HIS A 36 -6.19 17.25 -5.88
C HIS A 36 -4.92 18.02 -5.54
N MET A 37 -3.77 17.43 -5.85
CA MET A 37 -2.47 18.06 -5.72
C MET A 37 -2.05 18.63 -7.08
N ASP A 38 -1.83 19.94 -7.11
CA ASP A 38 -1.31 20.67 -8.27
C ASP A 38 -0.28 21.68 -7.79
N TYR A 39 0.99 21.35 -7.97
CA TYR A 39 2.10 22.21 -7.56
C TYR A 39 3.38 21.92 -8.35
N TRP A 40 4.33 22.84 -8.26
CA TRP A 40 5.65 22.70 -8.88
C TRP A 40 6.72 22.49 -7.81
N VAL A 41 7.74 21.68 -8.11
CA VAL A 41 8.88 21.42 -7.22
C VAL A 41 10.19 21.51 -7.98
N ILE A 42 11.28 21.78 -7.25
CA ILE A 42 12.62 21.79 -7.79
C ILE A 42 13.31 20.51 -7.36
N TYR A 43 13.83 19.78 -8.31
CA TYR A 43 14.72 18.66 -8.06
C TYR A 43 16.17 19.08 -8.31
N GLU A 44 17.05 18.57 -7.46
CA GLU A 44 18.49 18.69 -7.56
C GLU A 44 19.09 17.34 -7.95
N LYS A 45 20.05 17.41 -8.87
CA LYS A 45 20.90 16.33 -9.27
C LYS A 45 22.34 16.65 -8.89
N ASP A 46 22.73 16.20 -7.72
CA ASP A 46 24.06 16.38 -7.14
C ASP A 46 24.97 15.16 -7.30
N SER A 47 24.46 14.04 -7.80
CA SER A 47 25.27 12.89 -8.22
C SER A 47 24.72 12.23 -9.48
N PHE A 48 25.54 11.41 -10.13
CA PHE A 48 25.12 10.70 -11.35
C PHE A 48 23.94 9.74 -11.10
N SER A 49 23.84 9.14 -9.91
CA SER A 49 22.83 8.13 -9.57
C SER A 49 21.70 8.63 -8.68
N SER A 50 21.80 9.84 -8.09
CA SER A 50 20.76 10.45 -7.26
C SER A 50 19.93 11.46 -8.03
N PHE A 51 18.67 11.60 -7.61
CA PHE A 51 17.79 12.68 -7.96
C PHE A 51 16.86 12.90 -6.78
N HIS A 52 16.86 14.10 -6.19
CA HIS A 52 16.06 14.36 -4.99
C HIS A 52 15.51 15.77 -4.99
N ASN A 53 14.48 16.01 -4.19
CA ASN A 53 13.89 17.33 -4.09
C ASN A 53 14.87 18.27 -3.38
N TYR A 54 15.24 19.38 -4.04
CA TYR A 54 16.19 20.39 -3.55
C TYR A 54 15.80 20.94 -2.16
N ASN A 55 14.48 20.96 -1.90
CA ASN A 55 13.96 21.21 -0.57
C ASN A 55 12.60 20.51 -0.44
N SER A 56 12.60 19.34 0.23
CA SER A 56 11.46 18.42 0.29
C SER A 56 10.12 19.03 0.72
N TYR A 57 10.13 20.19 1.37
CA TYR A 57 8.92 20.90 1.82
C TYR A 57 8.48 22.05 0.90
N MET A 58 9.32 22.48 -0.04
CA MET A 58 8.99 23.60 -0.92
C MET A 58 8.15 23.16 -2.11
N LYS A 59 7.01 23.83 -2.26
CA LYS A 59 6.06 23.69 -3.37
C LYS A 59 5.74 25.08 -3.90
N PHE A 60 5.63 25.20 -5.22
CA PHE A 60 5.35 26.46 -5.91
C PHE A 60 4.02 26.37 -6.64
N ALA A 61 3.32 27.51 -6.76
CA ALA A 61 2.02 27.57 -7.43
C ALA A 61 2.15 27.57 -8.96
N SER A 62 3.29 28.02 -9.50
CA SER A 62 3.59 27.99 -10.93
C SER A 62 5.05 27.69 -11.22
N TYR A 63 5.33 27.38 -12.49
CA TYR A 63 6.69 27.23 -12.99
C TYR A 63 7.52 28.50 -12.77
N GLU A 64 6.95 29.68 -13.06
CA GLU A 64 7.64 30.97 -12.96
C GLU A 64 8.04 31.30 -11.52
N ASP A 65 7.22 30.91 -10.54
CA ASP A 65 7.55 31.07 -9.11
C ASP A 65 8.74 30.18 -8.72
N ALA A 66 8.75 28.93 -9.18
CA ALA A 66 9.85 27.99 -8.96
C ALA A 66 11.14 28.47 -9.65
N GLU A 67 11.06 28.89 -10.92
CA GLU A 67 12.19 29.44 -11.67
C GLU A 67 12.74 30.70 -11.00
N SER A 68 11.86 31.62 -10.62
CA SER A 68 12.24 32.86 -9.94
C SER A 68 12.91 32.59 -8.61
N PHE A 69 12.44 31.59 -7.85
CA PHE A 69 13.06 31.17 -6.59
C PHE A 69 14.47 30.61 -6.83
N LEU A 70 14.62 29.71 -7.80
CA LEU A 70 15.89 29.07 -8.12
C LEU A 70 16.95 30.10 -8.59
N LEU A 71 16.55 31.03 -9.47
CA LEU A 71 17.43 32.08 -10.01
C LEU A 71 17.72 33.24 -9.03
N ARG A 72 17.22 33.18 -7.79
CA ARG A 72 17.71 34.05 -6.70
C ARG A 72 19.16 33.74 -6.39
N ASP A 73 19.53 32.47 -6.45
CA ASP A 73 20.93 32.07 -6.39
C ASP A 73 21.61 32.42 -7.72
N LYS A 74 22.53 33.39 -7.68
CA LYS A 74 23.26 33.85 -8.86
C LYS A 74 24.32 32.87 -9.36
N THR A 75 24.56 31.80 -8.61
CA THR A 75 25.38 30.68 -9.05
C THR A 75 24.61 29.66 -9.87
N ILE A 76 23.28 29.81 -10.01
CA ILE A 76 22.45 28.94 -10.83
C ILE A 76 22.03 29.68 -12.11
N ILE A 77 22.29 29.06 -13.25
CA ILE A 77 22.00 29.60 -14.58
C ILE A 77 21.28 28.57 -15.44
N LYS A 78 20.73 28.97 -16.60
CA LYS A 78 20.18 28.00 -17.55
C LYS A 78 21.24 27.01 -18.00
N ALA A 79 20.88 25.73 -18.02
CA ALA A 79 21.79 24.65 -18.35
C ALA A 79 22.21 24.70 -19.82
N GLU A 80 23.44 24.28 -20.11
CA GLU A 80 23.89 24.03 -21.47
C GLU A 80 23.15 22.83 -22.07
N GLN A 81 22.79 22.91 -23.35
CA GLN A 81 22.01 21.89 -24.06
C GLN A 81 22.60 20.48 -23.95
N LYS A 82 23.93 20.36 -23.92
CA LYS A 82 24.65 19.08 -23.85
C LYS A 82 24.29 18.25 -22.60
N TYR A 83 23.82 18.89 -21.52
CA TYR A 83 23.43 18.21 -20.29
C TYR A 83 22.01 17.62 -20.36
N ALA A 84 21.13 18.21 -21.18
CA ALA A 84 19.79 17.66 -21.43
C ALA A 84 19.91 16.30 -22.16
N ASP A 85 20.82 16.20 -23.13
CA ASP A 85 21.06 14.99 -23.92
C ASP A 85 21.65 13.83 -23.07
N LEU A 86 22.41 14.15 -22.01
CA LEU A 86 23.10 13.18 -21.17
C LEU A 86 22.19 12.41 -20.20
N PHE A 87 21.09 13.02 -19.75
CA PHE A 87 20.32 12.52 -18.61
C PHE A 87 18.89 12.09 -18.96
N ILE A 88 18.51 12.06 -20.25
CA ILE A 88 17.15 11.72 -20.73
C ILE A 88 16.09 12.38 -19.83
N ALA A 89 16.27 13.68 -19.60
CA ALA A 89 15.35 14.47 -18.81
C ALA A 89 14.99 15.66 -19.67
N ASP A 90 13.80 15.59 -20.26
CA ASP A 90 13.18 16.70 -21.00
C ASP A 90 13.01 17.97 -20.12
N ASP A 91 13.34 17.86 -18.82
CA ASP A 91 13.11 18.84 -17.77
C ASP A 91 14.40 19.40 -17.11
N ILE A 92 15.62 19.11 -17.61
CA ILE A 92 16.84 19.78 -17.12
C ILE A 92 16.88 21.20 -17.66
N ILE A 93 16.70 22.18 -16.76
CA ILE A 93 16.58 23.59 -17.16
C ILE A 93 17.75 24.42 -16.61
N PHE A 94 18.37 24.03 -15.50
CA PHE A 94 19.39 24.85 -14.83
C PHE A 94 20.62 24.06 -14.37
N GLN A 95 21.75 24.75 -14.24
CA GLN A 95 23.01 24.22 -13.76
C GLN A 95 23.67 25.17 -12.75
N SER A 96 24.43 24.61 -11.80
CA SER A 96 25.32 25.36 -10.94
C SER A 96 26.59 25.80 -11.69
N THR A 97 27.11 26.98 -11.38
CA THR A 97 28.41 27.47 -11.84
C THR A 97 29.53 27.25 -10.83
N THR A 98 29.19 26.79 -9.62
CA THR A 98 30.11 26.69 -8.47
C THR A 98 30.23 25.27 -7.92
N HIS A 99 29.26 24.41 -8.20
CA HIS A 99 29.22 23.03 -7.69
C HIS A 99 29.14 22.04 -8.84
N ASN A 100 29.91 20.95 -8.71
CA ASN A 100 29.86 19.79 -9.61
C ASN A 100 29.27 18.59 -8.87
N MET A 101 28.68 17.68 -9.63
CA MET A 101 28.15 16.42 -9.12
C MET A 101 29.24 15.57 -8.47
N SER A 102 28.87 14.78 -7.47
CA SER A 102 29.68 13.65 -7.01
C SER A 102 29.48 12.42 -7.92
N ASP A 103 30.42 11.48 -7.83
CA ASP A 103 30.28 10.14 -8.41
C ASP A 103 30.05 10.10 -9.93
N THR A 104 30.60 11.08 -10.65
CA THR A 104 30.62 11.11 -12.11
C THR A 104 31.59 10.05 -12.67
N PRO A 105 31.19 9.30 -13.72
CA PRO A 105 32.10 8.40 -14.43
C PRO A 105 33.37 9.13 -14.88
N ASP A 106 34.52 8.47 -14.78
CA ASP A 106 35.82 8.94 -15.29
C ASP A 106 36.31 10.31 -14.76
N GLY A 107 35.73 10.80 -13.66
CA GLY A 107 36.11 12.08 -13.04
C GLY A 107 35.67 13.30 -13.84
N GLU A 108 34.67 13.15 -14.72
CA GLU A 108 34.12 14.26 -15.49
C GLU A 108 33.53 15.34 -14.58
N GLN A 109 33.85 16.60 -14.84
CA GLN A 109 33.27 17.72 -14.09
C GLN A 109 31.92 18.11 -14.67
N ILE A 110 30.88 17.42 -14.24
CA ILE A 110 29.49 17.74 -14.56
C ILE A 110 28.94 18.67 -13.47
N PRO A 111 28.39 19.85 -13.79
CA PRO A 111 27.79 20.74 -12.79
C PRO A 111 26.59 20.08 -12.12
N VAL A 112 26.28 20.46 -10.88
CA VAL A 112 24.99 20.11 -10.26
C VAL A 112 23.87 20.67 -11.13
N LEU A 113 22.86 19.84 -11.43
CA LEU A 113 21.75 20.21 -12.31
C LEU A 113 20.45 20.33 -11.53
N TYR A 114 19.55 21.17 -12.03
CA TYR A 114 18.23 21.37 -11.46
C TYR A 114 17.14 21.31 -12.51
N SER A 115 16.00 20.78 -12.08
CA SER A 115 14.80 20.62 -12.89
C SER A 115 13.58 21.10 -12.12
N ILE A 116 12.63 21.70 -12.84
CA ILE A 116 11.35 22.12 -12.29
C ILE A 116 10.30 21.13 -12.78
N TYR A 117 9.69 20.43 -11.84
CA TYR A 117 8.70 19.39 -12.12
C TYR A 117 7.29 19.84 -11.73
N HIS A 118 6.33 19.57 -12.61
CA HIS A 118 4.91 19.72 -12.33
C HIS A 118 4.39 18.43 -11.69
N CYS A 119 3.90 18.53 -10.46
CA CYS A 119 3.28 17.45 -9.73
C CYS A 119 1.75 17.64 -9.76
N CYS A 120 1.07 16.83 -10.57
CA CYS A 120 -0.38 16.83 -10.68
C CYS A 120 -0.93 15.42 -10.45
N TYR A 121 -1.57 15.18 -9.31
CA TYR A 121 -2.15 13.87 -8.96
C TYR A 121 -3.20 14.00 -7.85
N ASP A 122 -4.09 13.02 -7.78
CA ASP A 122 -5.07 12.92 -6.69
C ASP A 122 -4.55 11.95 -5.62
N ARG A 123 -4.66 12.31 -4.34
CA ARG A 123 -4.28 11.44 -3.21
C ARG A 123 -5.33 11.48 -2.10
N TYR A 124 -5.40 10.43 -1.29
CA TYR A 124 -6.18 10.51 -0.05
C TYR A 124 -5.51 11.48 0.94
N PRO A 125 -6.27 12.09 1.86
CA PRO A 125 -5.71 12.85 2.97
C PRO A 125 -4.67 12.03 3.76
N ASP A 126 -3.67 12.69 4.35
CA ASP A 126 -2.56 12.00 5.00
C ASP A 126 -2.98 11.18 6.24
N ASP A 127 -4.11 11.51 6.86
CA ASP A 127 -4.71 10.81 8.00
C ASP A 127 -5.75 9.75 7.61
N ALA A 128 -6.02 9.58 6.32
CA ALA A 128 -7.00 8.63 5.83
C ALA A 128 -6.47 7.18 5.86
N ASP A 129 -7.07 6.32 6.67
CA ASP A 129 -6.80 4.88 6.67
C ASP A 129 -7.63 4.16 5.59
N VAL A 130 -7.15 4.22 4.34
CA VAL A 130 -7.85 3.67 3.17
C VAL A 130 -7.19 2.39 2.68
N LEU A 131 -7.87 1.26 2.82
CA LEU A 131 -7.49 0.01 2.18
C LEU A 131 -8.15 -0.08 0.78
N GLU A 132 -7.43 0.37 -0.24
CA GLU A 132 -7.94 0.39 -1.61
C GLU A 132 -7.80 -0.97 -2.29
N LEU A 133 -8.90 -1.74 -2.31
CA LEU A 133 -9.02 -3.01 -3.03
C LEU A 133 -10.06 -2.91 -4.15
N SER A 134 -9.88 -3.74 -5.19
CA SER A 134 -10.87 -3.91 -6.24
C SER A 134 -11.99 -4.84 -5.76
N ASP A 135 -13.17 -4.74 -6.38
CA ASP A 135 -14.29 -5.64 -6.10
C ASP A 135 -13.92 -7.11 -6.35
N GLU A 136 -13.09 -7.38 -7.36
CA GLU A 136 -12.59 -8.73 -7.66
C GLU A 136 -11.73 -9.27 -6.51
N THR A 137 -10.80 -8.46 -5.99
CA THR A 137 -9.98 -8.83 -4.84
C THR A 137 -10.82 -9.03 -3.59
N ILE A 138 -11.80 -8.16 -3.33
CA ILE A 138 -12.72 -8.29 -2.19
C ILE A 138 -13.52 -9.60 -2.29
N ASN A 139 -14.04 -9.94 -3.47
CA ASN A 139 -14.77 -11.20 -3.66
C ASN A 139 -13.86 -12.43 -3.48
N ALA A 140 -12.61 -12.36 -3.95
CA ALA A 140 -11.63 -13.42 -3.69
C ALA A 140 -11.32 -13.57 -2.19
N MET A 141 -11.23 -12.46 -1.44
CA MET A 141 -11.05 -12.49 0.01
C MET A 141 -12.26 -13.08 0.74
N LYS A 142 -13.50 -12.78 0.30
CA LYS A 142 -14.72 -13.40 0.86
C LYS A 142 -14.71 -14.92 0.67
N GLU A 143 -14.29 -15.40 -0.51
CA GLU A 143 -14.14 -16.84 -0.73
C GLU A 143 -13.00 -17.43 0.11
N ALA A 144 -11.88 -16.73 0.27
CA ALA A 144 -10.79 -17.17 1.15
C ALA A 144 -11.25 -17.30 2.61
N TYR A 145 -12.01 -16.31 3.11
CA TYR A 145 -12.69 -16.39 4.41
C TYR A 145 -13.58 -17.63 4.49
N ARG A 146 -14.41 -17.87 3.48
CA ARG A 146 -15.32 -19.03 3.44
C ARG A 146 -14.55 -20.35 3.56
N GLN A 147 -13.48 -20.50 2.78
CA GLN A 147 -12.63 -21.70 2.83
C GLN A 147 -11.94 -21.86 4.18
N MET A 148 -11.48 -20.77 4.80
CA MET A 148 -10.85 -20.80 6.13
C MET A 148 -11.83 -21.26 7.21
N ARG A 149 -13.06 -20.73 7.21
CA ARG A 149 -14.12 -21.14 8.15
C ARG A 149 -14.55 -22.59 7.95
N ILE A 150 -14.64 -23.05 6.70
CA ILE A 150 -14.88 -24.47 6.40
C ILE A 150 -13.75 -25.33 6.98
N ALA A 151 -12.49 -24.94 6.76
CA ALA A 151 -11.34 -25.65 7.30
C ALA A 151 -11.34 -25.69 8.84
N GLU A 152 -11.71 -24.59 9.50
CA GLU A 152 -11.88 -24.53 10.96
C GLU A 152 -12.92 -25.56 11.45
N ILE A 153 -14.10 -25.62 10.81
CA ILE A 153 -15.16 -26.58 11.16
C ILE A 153 -14.65 -28.02 11.02
N TYR A 154 -13.99 -28.33 9.90
CA TYR A 154 -13.39 -29.65 9.70
C TYR A 154 -12.35 -29.97 10.78
N ALA A 155 -11.47 -29.04 11.09
CA ALA A 155 -10.40 -29.24 12.07
C ALA A 155 -10.97 -29.46 13.48
N ILE A 156 -11.97 -28.67 13.91
CA ILE A 156 -12.65 -28.83 15.20
C ILE A 156 -13.34 -30.19 15.29
N ARG A 157 -14.05 -30.61 14.24
CA ARG A 157 -14.79 -31.88 14.26
C ARG A 157 -13.85 -33.08 14.28
N VAL A 158 -12.73 -33.01 13.56
CA VAL A 158 -11.68 -34.04 13.63
C VAL A 158 -11.04 -34.05 15.02
N ASP A 159 -10.74 -32.88 15.60
CA ASP A 159 -10.19 -32.76 16.95
C ASP A 159 -11.04 -33.48 17.99
N TRP A 160 -12.34 -33.24 17.98
CA TRP A 160 -13.29 -33.85 18.92
C TRP A 160 -13.40 -35.35 18.73
N MET A 161 -13.44 -35.83 17.47
CA MET A 161 -13.47 -37.28 17.19
C MET A 161 -12.20 -37.96 17.72
N MET A 162 -11.03 -37.38 17.45
CA MET A 162 -9.74 -37.96 17.86
C MET A 162 -9.50 -37.84 19.37
N SER A 163 -10.12 -36.87 20.04
CA SER A 163 -10.10 -36.72 21.50
C SER A 163 -11.10 -37.61 22.22
N GLY A 164 -11.99 -38.30 21.49
CA GLY A 164 -13.04 -39.16 22.03
C GLY A 164 -14.30 -38.42 22.49
N ASP A 165 -14.41 -37.13 22.18
CA ASP A 165 -15.60 -36.31 22.45
C ASP A 165 -16.73 -36.58 21.43
N ASP A 166 -16.37 -36.97 20.20
CA ASP A 166 -17.29 -37.43 19.16
C ASP A 166 -17.07 -38.91 18.81
N SER A 167 -18.16 -39.66 18.60
CA SER A 167 -18.10 -40.95 17.89
C SER A 167 -18.00 -40.73 16.38
N GLU A 168 -17.65 -41.76 15.60
CA GLU A 168 -17.66 -41.67 14.13
C GLU A 168 -19.04 -41.31 13.55
N GLU A 169 -20.12 -41.73 14.21
CA GLU A 169 -21.48 -41.34 13.83
C GLU A 169 -21.74 -39.87 14.13
N SER A 170 -21.44 -39.43 15.36
CA SER A 170 -21.60 -38.04 15.79
C SER A 170 -20.80 -37.07 14.92
N PHE A 171 -19.54 -37.43 14.59
CA PHE A 171 -18.70 -36.68 13.67
C PHE A 171 -19.37 -36.48 12.30
N ARG A 172 -19.89 -37.56 11.69
CA ARG A 172 -20.50 -37.52 10.34
C ARG A 172 -21.80 -36.72 10.29
N GLU A 173 -22.57 -36.71 11.38
CA GLU A 173 -23.80 -35.93 11.47
C GLU A 173 -23.49 -34.45 11.71
N ARG A 174 -22.75 -34.16 12.79
CA ARG A 174 -22.48 -32.78 13.23
C ARG A 174 -21.69 -31.98 12.21
N ILE A 175 -20.75 -32.60 11.49
CA ILE A 175 -20.00 -31.88 10.46
C ILE A 175 -20.90 -31.37 9.32
N LYS A 176 -21.95 -32.11 8.96
CA LYS A 176 -22.91 -31.68 7.94
C LYS A 176 -23.79 -30.57 8.47
N GLU A 177 -24.23 -30.67 9.73
CA GLU A 177 -25.04 -29.66 10.40
C GLU A 177 -24.28 -28.33 10.51
N ASP A 178 -23.06 -28.34 11.03
CA ASP A 178 -22.21 -27.16 11.18
C ASP A 178 -21.91 -26.50 9.83
N LEU A 179 -21.56 -27.28 8.79
CA LEU A 179 -21.32 -26.73 7.46
C LEU A 179 -22.59 -26.10 6.89
N ALA A 180 -23.76 -26.72 7.10
CA ALA A 180 -25.03 -26.18 6.63
C ALA A 180 -25.47 -24.92 7.41
N GLU A 181 -25.14 -24.84 8.71
CA GLU A 181 -25.34 -23.65 9.52
C GLU A 181 -24.43 -22.51 9.06
N PHE A 182 -23.14 -22.80 8.86
CA PHE A 182 -22.18 -21.82 8.39
C PHE A 182 -22.53 -21.26 7.01
N GLU A 183 -22.95 -22.10 6.06
CA GLU A 183 -23.35 -21.60 4.73
C GLU A 183 -24.57 -20.66 4.81
N LYS A 184 -25.50 -20.88 5.76
CA LYS A 184 -26.62 -19.96 5.99
C LYS A 184 -26.13 -18.63 6.58
N GLU A 185 -25.23 -18.68 7.55
CA GLU A 185 -24.59 -17.50 8.13
C GLU A 185 -23.86 -16.68 7.06
N TYR A 186 -23.01 -17.36 6.28
CA TYR A 186 -22.22 -16.76 5.20
C TYR A 186 -23.09 -16.08 4.15
N ALA A 187 -24.21 -16.72 3.75
CA ALA A 187 -25.12 -16.19 2.74
C ALA A 187 -25.81 -14.87 3.14
N VAL A 188 -25.98 -14.63 4.44
CA VAL A 188 -26.63 -13.41 4.97
C VAL A 188 -25.66 -12.47 5.68
N LYS A 189 -24.36 -12.74 5.61
CA LYS A 189 -23.33 -12.00 6.33
C LYS A 189 -23.23 -10.56 5.85
N ASP A 190 -23.26 -9.63 6.80
CA ASP A 190 -22.93 -8.23 6.54
C ASP A 190 -21.41 -8.05 6.59
N TRP A 191 -20.84 -7.69 5.46
CA TRP A 191 -19.39 -7.51 5.28
C TRP A 191 -18.91 -6.10 5.61
N THR A 192 -19.82 -5.18 5.98
CA THR A 192 -19.48 -3.77 6.23
C THR A 192 -19.27 -3.45 7.70
N PHE A 193 -19.58 -4.39 8.58
CA PHE A 193 -19.50 -4.20 10.03
C PHE A 193 -18.04 -4.19 10.51
N LEU A 194 -17.65 -3.09 11.16
CA LEU A 194 -16.40 -2.98 11.90
C LEU A 194 -16.69 -3.25 13.38
N TYR A 195 -16.04 -4.25 13.96
CA TYR A 195 -15.99 -4.38 15.41
C TYR A 195 -15.06 -3.29 15.94
N ASP A 196 -15.54 -2.46 16.87
CA ASP A 196 -14.68 -1.54 17.61
C ASP A 196 -13.60 -2.35 18.37
N GLU A 197 -12.34 -1.92 18.29
CA GLU A 197 -11.21 -2.51 19.04
C GLU A 197 -11.30 -2.27 20.56
#